data_AF-A0A0S3S0S6-F1
#
_entry.id   AF-A0A0S3S0S6-F1
#
_cell.length_a   1.000
_cell.length_b   1.000
_cell.length_c   1.000
_cell.angle_alpha   90.00
_cell.angle_beta   90.00
_cell.angle_gamma   90.00
#
_symmetry.space_group_name_H-M   'P 1'
#
loop_
_entity.id
_entity.type
_entity.pdbx_description
1 polymer ?
#
loop_
_entity_poly.entity_id
_entity_poly.type
_entity_poly.pdbx_seq_one_letter_code
_entity_poly.pdbx_strand_id
1 'polypeptide(L)'
;MSNGQVTVQVSPCLQVRPLGITSFRVRAANFQKRPISASPIPCPLPTRRKICIAFIFMFKGTEVEFSLLKHQVSCKLNDAGNDSCSSKEHGKSQPLVKMCGITSAKDAAMAAEAGANLIGMIIWPNSKRSVSLSVAKEISKVARDHGAEPVGVFVDDDSETILRASDASNLEFVQLHGHGSRLAFPSLIQENRVIYVLHAKDDGSLLNTISEEECSLVDWVLVDSAQGGSGKAFEWARLKLPKIKSKYGWLLAGGINPENVSEALSTLKPEGVDVSSGICASDGIRKDQLRIVSFMNAVNSFEC
;
A
#
# COMPACT_ATOMS: atom_id res chain seq x y z
N MET A 1 21.87 12.18 46.61
CA MET A 1 21.67 11.72 45.22
C MET A 1 21.80 10.21 45.23
N SER A 2 20.68 9.49 45.21
CA SER A 2 20.68 8.02 45.09
C SER A 2 20.10 7.65 43.72
N ASN A 3 20.90 6.95 42.91
CA ASN A 3 20.43 6.35 41.66
C ASN A 3 19.60 5.12 42.02
N GLY A 4 18.28 5.27 42.08
CA GLY A 4 17.36 4.14 42.21
C GLY A 4 17.08 3.53 40.84
N GLN A 5 17.47 2.26 40.66
CA GLN A 5 17.04 1.45 39.53
C GLN A 5 15.69 0.81 39.90
N VAL A 6 14.64 1.07 39.11
CA VAL A 6 13.33 0.44 39.30
C VAL A 6 13.23 -0.75 38.35
N THR A 7 13.24 -1.96 38.91
CA THR A 7 12.97 -3.20 38.16
C THR A 7 11.48 -3.48 38.19
N VAL A 8 10.84 -3.50 37.02
CA VAL A 8 9.42 -3.85 36.88
C VAL A 8 9.31 -5.34 36.56
N GLN A 9 8.73 -6.14 37.45
CA GLN A 9 8.36 -7.52 37.15
C GLN A 9 7.04 -7.54 36.37
N VAL A 10 7.02 -8.25 35.25
CA VAL A 10 5.83 -8.49 34.43
C VAL A 10 5.37 -9.93 34.68
N SER A 11 4.16 -10.12 35.22
CA SER A 11 3.57 -11.47 35.39
C SER A 11 3.28 -12.10 34.03
N PRO A 12 3.49 -13.42 33.84
CA PRO A 12 3.36 -14.05 32.54
C PRO A 12 1.89 -14.40 32.29
N CYS A 13 1.16 -13.54 31.60
CA CYS A 13 -0.12 -13.93 31.02
C CYS A 13 -0.34 -13.19 29.69
N LEU A 14 0.53 -13.47 28.71
CA LEU A 14 0.24 -13.50 27.28
C LEU A 14 1.58 -13.78 26.56
N GLN A 15 1.70 -14.91 25.87
CA GLN A 15 2.80 -15.13 24.93
C GLN A 15 2.63 -14.18 23.73
N VAL A 16 3.27 -13.01 23.80
CA VAL A 16 3.46 -12.13 22.65
C VAL A 16 4.82 -12.46 22.05
N ARG A 17 4.82 -12.93 20.78
CA ARG A 17 6.07 -13.12 20.02
C ARG A 17 6.77 -11.77 19.85
N PRO A 18 8.10 -11.68 19.99
CA PRO A 18 8.81 -10.42 20.02
C PRO A 18 8.86 -9.78 18.62
N LEU A 19 8.10 -8.71 18.41
CA LEU A 19 8.47 -7.67 17.44
C LEU A 19 9.49 -6.78 18.16
N GLY A 20 10.71 -6.73 17.64
CA GLY A 20 11.90 -6.16 18.28
C GLY A 20 11.75 -4.70 18.71
N ILE A 21 11.33 -4.49 19.96
CA ILE A 21 11.40 -3.20 20.66
C ILE A 21 12.40 -3.40 21.80
N THR A 22 13.60 -2.86 21.65
CA THR A 22 14.74 -3.17 22.56
C THR A 22 15.08 -2.10 23.58
N SER A 23 14.46 -0.90 23.58
CA SER A 23 14.54 0.00 24.75
C SER A 23 13.55 1.17 24.70
N PHE A 24 13.15 1.66 25.88
CA PHE A 24 12.50 2.96 26.10
C PHE A 24 13.42 3.85 26.93
N ARG A 25 13.49 5.14 26.62
CA ARG A 25 14.22 6.13 27.44
C ARG A 25 13.31 7.34 27.69
N VAL A 26 12.86 7.50 28.92
CA VAL A 26 12.11 8.69 29.37
C VAL A 26 13.04 9.56 30.20
N ARG A 27 13.24 10.82 29.83
CA ARG A 27 13.85 11.84 30.69
C ARG A 27 12.73 12.74 31.20
N ALA A 28 12.42 12.66 32.48
CA ALA A 28 11.51 13.58 33.14
C ALA A 28 12.21 14.18 34.37
N ALA A 29 12.14 15.51 34.50
CA ALA A 29 12.57 16.23 35.69
C ALA A 29 11.37 16.35 36.64
N ASN A 30 11.43 15.68 37.78
CA ASN A 30 10.48 15.68 38.90
C ASN A 30 9.22 14.80 38.75
N PHE A 31 9.04 13.92 39.74
CA PHE A 31 7.89 13.02 39.90
C PHE A 31 7.09 13.43 41.14
N GLN A 32 5.76 13.50 41.03
CA GLN A 32 4.87 13.42 42.20
C GLN A 32 3.89 12.27 41.98
N LYS A 33 3.86 11.33 42.94
CA LYS A 33 3.00 10.15 42.91
C LYS A 33 1.54 10.54 43.20
N ARG A 34 0.61 10.23 42.29
CA ARG A 34 -0.81 10.01 42.63
C ARG A 34 -1.31 8.77 41.89
N PRO A 35 -2.16 7.93 42.51
CA PRO A 35 -2.81 6.82 41.83
C PRO A 35 -3.95 7.37 40.96
N ILE A 36 -4.04 6.92 39.70
CA ILE A 36 -5.18 7.20 38.82
C ILE A 36 -5.71 5.87 38.30
N SER A 37 -7.02 5.68 38.40
CA SER A 37 -7.76 4.54 37.88
C SER A 37 -7.73 4.51 36.36
N ALA A 38 -7.43 3.35 35.78
CA ALA A 38 -7.55 3.14 34.34
C ALA A 38 -9.04 3.00 33.98
N SER A 39 -9.55 3.93 33.15
CA SER A 39 -10.87 3.79 32.53
C SER A 39 -10.67 3.61 31.02
N PRO A 40 -11.28 2.59 30.39
CA PRO A 40 -11.20 2.41 28.94
C PRO A 40 -11.97 3.51 28.21
N ILE A 41 -11.32 4.17 27.25
CA ILE A 41 -11.96 5.12 26.32
C ILE A 41 -12.39 4.34 25.07
N PRO A 42 -13.65 4.41 24.61
CA PRO A 42 -14.07 3.79 23.36
C PRO A 42 -13.45 4.55 22.17
N CYS A 43 -12.76 3.82 21.29
CA CYS A 43 -12.20 4.37 20.06
C CYS A 43 -13.30 4.39 18.97
N PRO A 44 -13.59 5.53 18.32
CA PRO A 44 -14.64 5.62 17.31
C PRO A 44 -14.06 5.24 15.93
N LEU A 45 -13.77 3.96 15.72
CA LEU A 45 -13.45 3.41 14.40
C LEU A 45 -14.10 2.02 14.25
N PRO A 46 -14.86 1.76 13.17
CA PRO A 46 -15.51 0.48 13.00
C PRO A 46 -14.50 -0.58 12.54
N THR A 47 -14.51 -1.71 13.25
CA THR A 47 -14.03 -3.04 12.82
C THR A 47 -12.54 -3.29 12.62
N ARG A 48 -11.82 -3.57 13.73
CA ARG A 48 -11.26 -4.89 14.11
C ARG A 48 -10.37 -4.70 15.35
N ARG A 49 -10.56 -5.57 16.35
CA ARG A 49 -10.05 -5.46 17.72
C ARG A 49 -8.53 -5.22 17.79
N LYS A 50 -8.12 -4.00 18.12
CA LYS A 50 -6.86 -3.70 18.83
C LYS A 50 -7.24 -2.87 20.05
N ILE A 51 -7.07 -3.42 21.25
CA ILE A 51 -7.21 -2.66 22.49
C ILE A 51 -5.91 -1.85 22.63
N CYS A 52 -5.95 -0.57 22.30
CA CYS A 52 -4.89 0.36 22.69
C CYS A 52 -5.07 0.68 24.17
N ILE A 53 -4.25 0.09 25.03
CA ILE A 53 -4.14 0.53 26.42
C ILE A 53 -3.24 1.77 26.41
N ALA A 54 -3.84 2.96 26.37
CA ALA A 54 -3.12 4.19 26.61
C ALA A 54 -2.92 4.33 28.13
N PHE A 55 -1.67 4.31 28.59
CA PHE A 55 -1.36 4.72 29.96
C PHE A 55 -1.34 6.25 30.01
N ILE A 56 -2.35 6.85 30.62
CA ILE A 56 -2.35 8.30 30.89
C ILE A 56 -1.40 8.54 32.07
N PHE A 57 -0.22 9.07 31.78
CA PHE A 57 0.62 9.68 32.79
C PHE A 57 0.36 11.19 32.76
N MET A 58 -0.27 11.74 33.80
CA MET A 58 -0.32 13.19 33.96
C MET A 58 1.08 13.69 34.36
N PHE A 59 1.84 14.18 33.39
CA PHE A 59 3.05 14.95 33.64
C PHE A 59 2.69 16.43 33.64
N LYS A 60 2.94 17.14 34.74
CA LYS A 60 2.89 18.61 34.74
C LYS A 60 4.13 19.12 34.00
N GLY A 61 3.92 19.71 32.83
CA GLY A 61 4.91 20.57 32.14
C GLY A 61 6.12 19.86 31.54
N THR A 62 5.94 18.95 30.57
CA THR A 62 7.04 18.47 29.72
C THR A 62 6.54 17.99 28.35
N GLU A 63 7.26 18.34 27.28
CA GLU A 63 7.05 17.83 25.92
C GLU A 63 7.25 16.30 25.90
N VAL A 64 6.32 15.57 25.27
CA VAL A 64 6.44 14.14 25.01
C VAL A 64 6.63 13.95 23.51
N GLU A 65 7.79 13.44 23.11
CA GLU A 65 8.13 13.21 21.72
C GLU A 65 8.01 11.70 21.42
N PHE A 66 7.21 11.36 20.41
CA PHE A 66 7.09 9.99 19.91
C PHE A 66 7.68 9.92 18.50
N SER A 67 8.58 8.96 18.27
CA SER A 67 9.06 8.61 16.94
C SER A 67 8.54 7.22 16.59
N LEU A 68 7.61 7.17 15.64
CA LEU A 68 7.28 5.96 14.88
C LEU A 68 7.85 6.18 13.47
N LEU A 69 8.52 5.15 12.94
CA LEU A 69 9.09 5.16 11.58
C LEU A 69 8.04 5.74 10.59
N LYS A 70 8.35 6.96 10.11
CA LYS A 70 7.64 7.85 9.17
C LYS A 70 6.80 9.01 9.71
N HIS A 71 6.54 9.22 11.01
CA HIS A 71 5.86 10.45 11.47
C HIS A 71 6.35 10.94 12.83
N GLN A 72 6.73 12.23 12.89
CA GLN A 72 7.08 12.95 14.12
C GLN A 72 5.84 13.75 14.56
N VAL A 73 5.20 13.33 15.65
CA VAL A 73 4.04 14.04 16.22
C VAL A 73 4.49 14.74 17.50
N SER A 74 4.40 16.06 17.51
CA SER A 74 4.66 16.92 18.66
C SER A 74 3.33 17.53 19.12
N CYS A 75 2.95 17.28 20.37
CA CYS A 75 1.81 17.93 21.00
C CYS A 75 2.29 18.73 22.21
N LYS A 76 2.03 20.05 22.20
CA LYS A 76 2.19 20.92 23.37
C LYS A 76 0.84 21.10 24.05
N LEU A 77 0.76 20.72 25.32
CA LEU A 77 -0.37 21.08 26.18
C LEU A 77 -0.03 22.40 26.87
N ASN A 78 -0.74 23.47 26.53
CA ASN A 78 -0.73 24.72 27.29
C ASN A 78 -1.99 24.80 28.16
N ASP A 79 -1.80 25.18 29.43
CA ASP A 79 -2.87 25.45 30.39
C ASP A 79 -3.61 26.74 30.02
N ALA A 80 -4.48 26.70 29.02
CA ALA A 80 -5.60 27.62 28.85
C ALA A 80 -6.50 27.09 27.73
N GLY A 81 -7.77 26.80 28.06
CA GLY A 81 -8.78 26.31 27.14
C GLY A 81 -9.13 27.32 26.05
N ASN A 82 -8.39 27.27 24.95
CA ASN A 82 -8.79 27.85 23.68
C ASN A 82 -8.27 26.93 22.57
N ASP A 83 -9.14 26.02 22.10
CA ASP A 83 -8.88 25.18 20.94
C ASP A 83 -8.86 26.06 19.68
N SER A 84 -7.69 26.62 19.37
CA SER A 84 -7.38 27.04 18.00
C SER A 84 -6.51 25.95 17.38
N CYS A 85 -7.19 24.97 16.79
CA CYS A 85 -6.55 24.00 15.93
C CYS A 85 -6.08 24.74 14.67
N SER A 86 -4.85 25.27 14.69
CA SER A 86 -4.17 25.58 13.44
C SER A 86 -3.79 24.23 12.83
N SER A 87 -4.61 23.79 11.89
CA SER A 87 -4.31 22.69 10.99
C SER A 87 -3.06 23.08 10.20
N LYS A 88 -1.89 22.75 10.75
CA LYS A 88 -0.66 22.69 9.96
C LYS A 88 -0.94 21.75 8.80
N GLU A 89 -0.61 22.28 7.63
CA GLU A 89 -0.95 21.85 6.26
C GLU A 89 -1.16 20.35 6.07
N HIS A 90 -2.20 20.03 5.29
CA HIS A 90 -2.42 18.70 4.73
C HIS A 90 -1.13 18.28 4.01
N GLY A 91 -0.39 17.32 4.59
CA GLY A 91 0.72 16.69 3.89
C GLY A 91 0.20 16.10 2.59
N LYS A 92 0.64 16.63 1.44
CA LYS A 92 0.28 16.14 0.10
C LYS A 92 0.43 14.61 0.08
N SER A 93 -0.68 13.88 -0.04
CA SER A 93 -0.61 12.44 -0.24
C SER A 93 -0.06 12.18 -1.64
N GLN A 94 1.19 11.76 -1.72
CA GLN A 94 1.81 11.34 -2.98
C GLN A 94 0.98 10.20 -3.61
N PRO A 95 0.79 10.19 -4.94
CA PRO A 95 0.07 9.11 -5.62
C PRO A 95 0.70 7.75 -5.33
N LEU A 96 -0.12 6.71 -5.18
CA LEU A 96 0.38 5.35 -5.03
C LEU A 96 1.04 4.88 -6.34
N VAL A 97 2.21 4.25 -6.25
CA VAL A 97 2.90 3.67 -7.41
C VAL A 97 2.94 2.16 -7.31
N LYS A 98 2.42 1.49 -8.34
CA LYS A 98 2.60 0.06 -8.58
C LYS A 98 3.54 -0.16 -9.77
N MET A 99 4.56 -0.99 -9.60
CA MET A 99 5.45 -1.41 -10.68
C MET A 99 5.22 -2.89 -10.98
N CYS A 100 4.73 -3.19 -12.18
CA CYS A 100 4.19 -4.51 -12.53
C CYS A 100 5.03 -5.24 -13.59
N GLY A 101 4.94 -6.57 -13.61
CA GLY A 101 5.73 -7.43 -14.50
C GLY A 101 7.20 -7.45 -14.11
N ILE A 102 7.47 -7.51 -12.81
CA ILE A 102 8.79 -7.68 -12.22
C ILE A 102 9.16 -9.17 -12.32
N THR A 103 10.34 -9.45 -12.88
CA THR A 103 10.77 -10.82 -13.23
C THR A 103 11.97 -11.32 -12.44
N SER A 104 12.59 -10.47 -11.61
CA SER A 104 13.73 -10.84 -10.77
C SER A 104 13.72 -10.09 -9.44
N ALA A 105 14.38 -10.66 -8.44
CA ALA A 105 14.60 -10.02 -7.14
C ALA A 105 15.36 -8.68 -7.27
N LYS A 106 16.31 -8.60 -8.22
CA LYS A 106 17.04 -7.36 -8.51
C LYS A 106 16.12 -6.24 -8.97
N ASP A 107 15.23 -6.53 -9.91
CA ASP A 107 14.25 -5.54 -10.41
C ASP A 107 13.27 -5.13 -9.30
N ALA A 108 12.94 -6.06 -8.40
CA ALA A 108 12.07 -5.79 -7.24
C ALA A 108 12.71 -4.83 -6.24
N ALA A 109 13.97 -5.08 -5.86
CA ALA A 109 14.73 -4.20 -4.96
C ALA A 109 14.84 -2.80 -5.57
N MET A 110 15.24 -2.71 -6.84
CA MET A 110 15.34 -1.46 -7.58
C MET A 110 14.04 -0.65 -7.60
N ALA A 111 12.91 -1.30 -7.88
CA ALA A 111 11.60 -0.66 -7.92
C ALA A 111 11.16 -0.18 -6.52
N ALA A 112 11.33 -1.02 -5.49
CA ALA A 112 10.96 -0.69 -4.13
C ALA A 112 11.83 0.42 -3.53
N GLU A 113 13.16 0.38 -3.76
CA GLU A 113 14.09 1.45 -3.35
C GLU A 113 13.77 2.79 -4.01
N ALA A 114 13.27 2.78 -5.26
CA ALA A 114 12.84 3.97 -5.95
C ALA A 114 11.52 4.55 -5.40
N GLY A 115 10.79 3.81 -4.56
CA GLY A 115 9.57 4.24 -3.89
C GLY A 115 8.28 3.61 -4.41
N ALA A 116 8.34 2.51 -5.17
CA ALA A 116 7.14 1.76 -5.52
C ALA A 116 6.46 1.22 -4.24
N ASN A 117 5.14 1.42 -4.13
CA ASN A 117 4.34 0.89 -3.02
C ASN A 117 3.95 -0.57 -3.25
N LEU A 118 3.70 -0.94 -4.51
CA LEU A 118 3.23 -2.27 -4.90
C LEU A 118 4.15 -2.87 -5.98
N ILE A 119 4.51 -4.15 -5.83
CA ILE A 119 5.37 -4.90 -6.76
C ILE A 119 4.57 -6.03 -7.40
N GLY A 120 4.28 -5.92 -8.70
CA GLY A 120 3.47 -6.89 -9.43
C GLY A 120 4.28 -7.98 -10.12
N MET A 121 3.97 -9.24 -9.82
CA MET A 121 4.50 -10.43 -10.49
C MET A 121 3.40 -11.08 -11.33
N ILE A 122 3.66 -11.33 -12.61
CA ILE A 122 2.69 -11.99 -13.48
C ILE A 122 2.84 -13.49 -13.30
N ILE A 123 1.79 -14.15 -12.81
CA ILE A 123 1.74 -15.60 -12.60
C ILE A 123 0.76 -16.16 -13.64
N TRP A 124 1.10 -15.97 -14.92
CA TRP A 124 0.31 -16.43 -16.04
C TRP A 124 1.24 -16.85 -17.19
N PRO A 125 1.25 -18.14 -17.61
CA PRO A 125 2.26 -18.66 -18.53
C PRO A 125 2.34 -17.96 -19.90
N ASN A 126 1.24 -17.37 -20.38
CA ASN A 126 1.19 -16.72 -21.70
C ASN A 126 1.80 -15.31 -21.72
N SER A 127 2.29 -14.80 -20.58
CA SER A 127 3.00 -13.52 -20.52
C SER A 127 4.50 -13.72 -20.72
N LYS A 128 5.13 -12.90 -21.56
CA LYS A 128 6.61 -12.83 -21.67
C LYS A 128 7.33 -12.42 -20.38
N ARG A 129 6.58 -11.88 -19.40
CA ARG A 129 7.07 -11.48 -18.07
C ARG A 129 6.51 -12.38 -16.96
N SER A 130 6.08 -13.58 -17.33
CA SER A 130 5.64 -14.58 -16.36
C SER A 130 6.80 -15.03 -15.49
N VAL A 131 6.52 -15.33 -14.22
CA VAL A 131 7.49 -15.91 -13.28
C VAL A 131 6.95 -17.20 -12.70
N SER A 132 7.85 -18.13 -12.35
CA SER A 132 7.48 -19.30 -11.55
C SER A 132 7.14 -18.91 -10.12
N LEU A 133 6.43 -19.78 -9.39
CA LEU A 133 6.10 -19.55 -7.97
C LEU A 133 7.36 -19.42 -7.09
N SER A 134 8.44 -20.13 -7.42
CA SER A 134 9.71 -20.01 -6.69
C SER A 134 10.33 -18.63 -6.86
N VAL A 135 10.30 -18.08 -8.08
CA VAL A 135 10.79 -16.73 -8.38
C VAL A 135 9.85 -15.68 -7.77
N ALA A 136 8.53 -15.87 -7.84
CA ALA A 136 7.55 -15.00 -7.20
C ALA A 136 7.77 -14.92 -5.68
N LYS A 137 8.08 -16.05 -5.02
CA LYS A 137 8.42 -16.09 -3.59
C LYS A 137 9.67 -15.27 -3.26
N GLU A 138 10.70 -15.35 -4.09
CA GLU A 138 11.93 -14.57 -3.94
C GLU A 138 11.67 -13.07 -4.08
N ILE A 139 10.95 -12.68 -5.15
CA ILE A 139 10.54 -11.29 -5.40
C ILE A 139 9.66 -10.77 -4.25
N SER A 140 8.71 -11.58 -3.79
CA SER A 140 7.81 -11.27 -2.67
C SER A 140 8.58 -10.95 -1.39
N LYS A 141 9.61 -11.73 -1.08
CA LYS A 141 10.48 -11.46 0.06
C LYS A 141 11.22 -10.13 -0.11
N VAL A 142 11.86 -9.92 -1.26
CA VAL A 142 12.65 -8.70 -1.50
C VAL A 142 11.80 -7.44 -1.52
N ALA A 143 10.62 -7.48 -2.14
CA ALA A 143 9.68 -6.37 -2.13
C ALA A 143 9.36 -5.93 -0.69
N ARG A 144 9.03 -6.89 0.19
CA ARG A 144 8.75 -6.62 1.61
C ARG A 144 9.97 -6.09 2.37
N ASP A 145 11.15 -6.67 2.14
CA ASP A 145 12.39 -6.22 2.81
C ASP A 145 12.70 -4.74 2.50
N HIS A 146 12.27 -4.25 1.32
CA HIS A 146 12.41 -2.86 0.89
C HIS A 146 11.13 -2.01 1.09
N GLY A 147 10.12 -2.54 1.79
CA GLY A 147 8.94 -1.77 2.21
C GLY A 147 7.81 -1.65 1.19
N ALA A 148 7.81 -2.46 0.13
CA ALA A 148 6.72 -2.56 -0.84
C ALA A 148 5.88 -3.82 -0.64
N GLU A 149 4.60 -3.79 -1.03
CA GLU A 149 3.71 -4.94 -0.92
C GLU A 149 3.71 -5.77 -2.22
N PRO A 150 3.94 -7.09 -2.15
CA PRO A 150 3.96 -7.94 -3.32
C PRO A 150 2.55 -8.31 -3.80
N VAL A 151 2.34 -8.30 -5.12
CA VAL A 151 1.04 -8.54 -5.80
C VAL A 151 1.20 -9.64 -6.85
N GLY A 152 0.40 -10.71 -6.76
CA GLY A 152 0.29 -11.71 -7.82
C GLY A 152 -0.74 -11.33 -8.87
N VAL A 153 -0.40 -11.36 -10.16
CA VAL A 153 -1.32 -11.04 -11.27
C VAL A 153 -1.76 -12.32 -11.95
N PHE A 154 -3.07 -12.57 -11.93
CA PHE A 154 -3.72 -13.78 -12.45
C PHE A 154 -4.71 -13.43 -13.54
N VAL A 155 -4.78 -14.25 -14.60
CA VAL A 155 -5.58 -13.96 -15.79
C VAL A 155 -6.71 -14.97 -15.94
N ASP A 156 -6.36 -16.24 -16.15
CA ASP A 156 -7.33 -17.31 -16.46
C ASP A 156 -7.47 -18.33 -15.32
N ASP A 157 -6.79 -18.10 -14.20
CA ASP A 157 -6.70 -19.02 -13.06
C ASP A 157 -7.98 -19.05 -12.22
N ASP A 158 -8.31 -20.22 -11.67
CA ASP A 158 -9.42 -20.42 -10.73
C ASP A 158 -9.03 -20.11 -9.27
N SER A 159 -10.01 -20.14 -8.35
CA SER A 159 -9.78 -19.80 -6.95
C SER A 159 -8.78 -20.73 -6.26
N GLU A 160 -8.85 -22.05 -6.52
CA GLU A 160 -7.91 -23.02 -5.93
C GLU A 160 -6.47 -22.75 -6.39
N THR A 161 -6.28 -22.46 -7.68
CA THR A 161 -4.96 -22.17 -8.26
C THR A 161 -4.41 -20.85 -7.73
N ILE A 162 -5.24 -19.80 -7.65
CA ILE A 162 -4.85 -18.50 -7.10
C ILE A 162 -4.46 -18.62 -5.63
N LEU A 163 -5.25 -19.32 -4.81
CA LEU A 163 -4.96 -19.51 -3.39
C LEU A 163 -3.65 -20.27 -3.18
N ARG A 164 -3.47 -21.41 -3.86
CA ARG A 164 -2.22 -22.20 -3.79
C ARG A 164 -1.00 -21.39 -4.23
N ALA A 165 -1.12 -20.63 -5.32
CA ALA A 165 -0.04 -19.79 -5.82
C ALA A 165 0.31 -18.66 -4.84
N SER A 166 -0.72 -18.06 -4.23
CA SER A 166 -0.57 -17.01 -3.21
C SER A 166 0.11 -17.54 -1.97
N ASP A 167 -0.30 -18.70 -1.46
CA ASP A 167 0.34 -19.35 -0.31
C ASP A 167 1.80 -19.72 -0.61
N ALA A 168 2.06 -20.36 -1.75
CA ALA A 168 3.40 -20.78 -2.14
C ALA A 168 4.37 -19.60 -2.28
N SER A 169 3.86 -18.44 -2.71
CA SER A 169 4.62 -17.22 -2.99
C SER A 169 4.52 -16.18 -1.86
N ASN A 170 3.86 -16.50 -0.75
CA ASN A 170 3.56 -15.61 0.37
C ASN A 170 2.90 -14.29 -0.07
N LEU A 171 1.84 -14.32 -0.88
CA LEU A 171 1.16 -13.13 -1.40
C LEU A 171 -0.12 -12.85 -0.65
N GLU A 172 -0.28 -11.61 -0.19
CA GLU A 172 -1.53 -11.13 0.41
C GLU A 172 -2.43 -10.45 -0.63
N PHE A 173 -1.82 -9.80 -1.63
CA PHE A 173 -2.53 -9.18 -2.73
C PHE A 173 -2.61 -10.07 -3.97
N VAL A 174 -3.81 -10.18 -4.51
CA VAL A 174 -4.10 -10.82 -5.79
C VAL A 174 -4.77 -9.83 -6.74
N GLN A 175 -4.25 -9.74 -7.96
CA GLN A 175 -4.80 -8.91 -9.03
C GLN A 175 -5.57 -9.78 -10.02
N LEU A 176 -6.88 -9.55 -10.12
CA LEU A 176 -7.80 -10.29 -10.98
C LEU A 176 -7.89 -9.62 -12.35
N HIS A 177 -6.96 -10.00 -13.23
CA HIS A 177 -6.75 -9.35 -14.52
C HIS A 177 -7.63 -9.93 -15.64
N GLY A 178 -7.94 -11.22 -15.65
CA GLY A 178 -8.71 -11.84 -16.73
C GLY A 178 -10.13 -12.21 -16.32
N HIS A 179 -10.92 -12.68 -17.28
CA HIS A 179 -12.28 -13.13 -16.98
C HIS A 179 -12.27 -14.32 -16.02
N GLY A 180 -11.38 -15.30 -16.24
CA GLY A 180 -11.25 -16.48 -15.38
C GLY A 180 -10.94 -16.11 -13.93
N SER A 181 -9.90 -15.29 -13.70
CA SER A 181 -9.53 -14.89 -12.34
C SER A 181 -10.59 -14.03 -11.64
N ARG A 182 -11.36 -13.23 -12.37
CA ARG A 182 -12.49 -12.48 -11.79
C ARG A 182 -13.62 -13.38 -11.28
N LEU A 183 -13.85 -14.55 -11.89
CA LEU A 183 -14.85 -15.50 -11.39
C LEU A 183 -14.48 -16.07 -10.00
N ALA A 184 -13.19 -16.05 -9.64
CA ALA A 184 -12.71 -16.48 -8.32
C ALA A 184 -12.95 -15.45 -7.21
N PHE A 185 -13.38 -14.23 -7.55
CA PHE A 185 -13.54 -13.12 -6.62
C PHE A 185 -14.27 -13.46 -5.30
N PRO A 186 -15.44 -14.16 -5.30
CA PRO A 186 -16.18 -14.43 -4.07
C PRO A 186 -15.40 -15.27 -3.04
N SER A 187 -14.54 -16.18 -3.51
CA SER A 187 -13.70 -17.01 -2.64
C SER A 187 -12.49 -16.23 -2.12
N LEU A 188 -11.92 -15.34 -2.94
CA LEU A 188 -10.65 -14.68 -2.64
C LEU A 188 -10.78 -13.55 -1.61
N ILE A 189 -11.91 -12.85 -1.56
CA ILE A 189 -12.11 -11.72 -0.61
C ILE A 189 -12.08 -12.13 0.87
N GLN A 190 -12.18 -13.42 1.18
CA GLN A 190 -12.11 -13.94 2.54
C GLN A 190 -10.65 -14.15 3.01
N GLU A 191 -9.74 -14.42 2.07
CA GLU A 191 -8.36 -14.85 2.34
C GLU A 191 -7.32 -13.83 1.86
N ASN A 192 -7.63 -13.06 0.82
CA ASN A 192 -6.70 -12.14 0.16
C ASN A 192 -7.26 -10.73 0.03
N ARG A 193 -6.34 -9.78 -0.12
CA ARG A 193 -6.62 -8.42 -0.58
C ARG A 193 -6.70 -8.41 -2.10
N VAL A 194 -7.71 -7.74 -2.65
CA VAL A 194 -8.04 -7.87 -4.08
C VAL A 194 -7.82 -6.57 -4.82
N ILE A 195 -7.08 -6.64 -5.92
CA ILE A 195 -7.05 -5.62 -6.97
C ILE A 195 -7.90 -6.12 -8.15
N TYR A 196 -9.05 -5.49 -8.39
CA TYR A 196 -9.94 -5.89 -9.48
C TYR A 196 -9.68 -5.06 -10.73
N VAL A 197 -9.44 -5.70 -11.88
CA VAL A 197 -9.11 -4.99 -13.12
C VAL A 197 -10.36 -4.72 -13.97
N LEU A 198 -10.54 -3.46 -14.37
CA LEU A 198 -11.48 -3.04 -15.40
C LEU A 198 -10.71 -2.70 -16.69
N HIS A 199 -11.12 -3.28 -17.81
CA HIS A 199 -10.51 -2.99 -19.12
C HIS A 199 -11.29 -1.89 -19.83
N ALA A 200 -10.61 -0.81 -20.20
CA ALA A 200 -11.15 0.30 -20.99
C ALA A 200 -10.87 0.10 -22.48
N LYS A 201 -11.88 0.34 -23.32
CA LYS A 201 -11.74 0.42 -24.78
C LYS A 201 -11.22 1.80 -25.20
N ASP A 202 -10.83 1.89 -26.47
CA ASP A 202 -10.37 3.14 -27.10
C ASP A 202 -11.45 4.25 -27.12
N ASP A 203 -12.74 3.87 -27.08
CA ASP A 203 -13.87 4.82 -26.97
C ASP A 203 -14.14 5.28 -25.53
N GLY A 204 -13.35 4.82 -24.56
CA GLY A 204 -13.45 5.12 -23.15
C GLY A 204 -14.53 4.36 -22.37
N SER A 205 -15.29 3.47 -23.04
CA SER A 205 -16.21 2.55 -22.38
C SER A 205 -15.47 1.36 -21.76
N LEU A 206 -16.05 0.78 -20.71
CA LEU A 206 -15.48 -0.40 -20.05
C LEU A 206 -15.97 -1.69 -20.71
N LEU A 207 -15.08 -2.67 -20.88
CA LEU A 207 -15.37 -4.02 -21.36
C LEU A 207 -16.02 -4.91 -20.30
N ASN A 208 -15.73 -4.63 -19.04
CA ASN A 208 -16.27 -5.33 -17.89
C ASN A 208 -16.60 -4.33 -16.79
N THR A 209 -17.41 -4.78 -15.85
CA THR A 209 -17.88 -3.98 -14.72
C THR A 209 -17.63 -4.71 -13.40
N ILE A 210 -17.89 -4.01 -12.31
CA ILE A 210 -17.96 -4.53 -10.94
C ILE A 210 -19.19 -3.85 -10.31
N SER A 211 -20.00 -4.59 -9.55
CA SER A 211 -21.16 -3.99 -8.87
C SER A 211 -20.71 -2.99 -7.80
N GLU A 212 -21.57 -2.08 -7.36
CA GLU A 212 -21.20 -1.16 -6.27
C GLU A 212 -20.91 -1.91 -4.96
N GLU A 213 -21.68 -2.97 -4.67
CA GLU A 213 -21.46 -3.81 -3.49
C GLU A 213 -20.10 -4.50 -3.57
N GLU A 214 -19.80 -5.16 -4.68
CA GLU A 214 -18.52 -5.86 -4.89
C GLU A 214 -17.34 -4.88 -4.89
N CYS A 215 -17.51 -3.71 -5.49
CA CYS A 215 -16.50 -2.66 -5.53
C CYS A 215 -16.11 -2.19 -4.12
N SER A 216 -17.07 -2.12 -3.19
CA SER A 216 -16.76 -1.78 -1.79
C SER A 216 -15.96 -2.84 -1.03
N LEU A 217 -15.91 -4.08 -1.54
CA LEU A 217 -15.20 -5.19 -0.92
C LEU A 217 -13.74 -5.31 -1.39
N VAL A 218 -13.42 -4.79 -2.58
CA VAL A 218 -12.04 -4.82 -3.11
C VAL A 218 -11.17 -3.72 -2.50
N ASP A 219 -9.88 -3.98 -2.42
CA ASP A 219 -8.89 -3.04 -1.91
C ASP A 219 -8.64 -1.93 -2.93
N TRP A 220 -8.43 -2.31 -4.19
CA TRP A 220 -8.17 -1.40 -5.30
C TRP A 220 -8.99 -1.82 -6.53
N VAL A 221 -9.40 -0.82 -7.31
CA VAL A 221 -9.76 -1.03 -8.72
C VAL A 221 -8.58 -0.58 -9.56
N LEU A 222 -8.20 -1.36 -10.56
CA LEU A 222 -7.18 -0.97 -11.54
C LEU A 222 -7.84 -0.86 -12.91
N VAL A 223 -7.69 0.29 -13.57
CA VAL A 223 -8.22 0.53 -14.90
C VAL A 223 -7.09 0.39 -15.90
N ASP A 224 -7.14 -0.63 -16.74
CA ASP A 224 -6.13 -0.90 -17.78
C ASP A 224 -6.73 -0.72 -19.18
N SER A 225 -5.90 -0.44 -20.17
CA SER A 225 -6.36 -0.44 -21.56
C SER A 225 -6.60 -1.88 -22.03
N ALA A 226 -7.62 -2.08 -22.87
CA ALA A 226 -7.96 -3.38 -23.43
C ALA A 226 -6.80 -3.99 -24.25
N GLN A 227 -5.89 -3.15 -24.77
CA GLN A 227 -4.64 -3.54 -25.42
C GLN A 227 -3.47 -3.62 -24.43
N GLY A 228 -3.73 -4.05 -23.20
CA GLY A 228 -2.75 -4.12 -22.10
C GLY A 228 -1.40 -4.70 -22.55
N GLY A 229 -0.32 -4.08 -22.11
CA GLY A 229 1.05 -4.47 -22.50
C GLY A 229 1.57 -3.93 -23.83
N SER A 230 0.73 -3.27 -24.66
CA SER A 230 1.17 -2.62 -25.92
C SER A 230 1.99 -1.34 -25.71
N GLY A 231 1.90 -0.72 -24.52
CA GLY A 231 2.58 0.54 -24.21
C GLY A 231 1.92 1.79 -24.81
N LYS A 232 0.80 1.66 -25.52
CA LYS A 232 0.05 2.82 -26.04
C LYS A 232 -0.89 3.37 -24.97
N ALA A 233 -0.76 4.65 -24.66
CA ALA A 233 -1.76 5.38 -23.90
C ALA A 233 -3.03 5.53 -24.75
N PHE A 234 -4.20 5.38 -24.14
CA PHE A 234 -5.48 5.72 -24.76
C PHE A 234 -5.89 7.14 -24.35
N GLU A 235 -6.78 7.78 -25.10
CA GLU A 235 -7.23 9.15 -24.79
C GLU A 235 -7.98 9.19 -23.45
N TRP A 236 -7.25 9.50 -22.37
CA TRP A 236 -7.75 9.54 -21.00
C TRP A 236 -8.99 10.43 -20.82
N ALA A 237 -9.07 11.52 -21.57
CA ALA A 237 -10.23 12.42 -21.57
C ALA A 237 -11.56 11.73 -21.96
N ARG A 238 -11.51 10.58 -22.63
CA ARG A 238 -12.71 9.82 -23.02
C ARG A 238 -13.13 8.80 -21.98
N LEU A 239 -12.29 8.52 -20.98
CA LEU A 239 -12.53 7.45 -20.01
C LEU A 239 -13.80 7.74 -19.19
N LYS A 240 -14.77 6.82 -19.27
CA LYS A 240 -16.02 6.92 -18.53
C LYS A 240 -15.99 5.96 -17.35
N LEU A 241 -15.48 6.44 -16.22
CA LEU A 241 -15.47 5.63 -14.99
C LEU A 241 -16.78 5.76 -14.22
N PRO A 242 -17.33 4.65 -13.70
CA PRO A 242 -18.33 4.72 -12.66
C PRO A 242 -17.70 5.27 -11.38
N LYS A 243 -18.53 5.65 -10.41
CA LYS A 243 -18.04 6.02 -9.08
C LYS A 243 -17.33 4.82 -8.45
N ILE A 244 -16.01 4.89 -8.35
CA ILE A 244 -15.22 3.83 -7.71
C ILE A 244 -15.36 3.97 -6.19
N LYS A 245 -15.74 2.88 -5.52
CA LYS A 245 -15.99 2.80 -4.07
C LYS A 245 -15.08 1.78 -3.36
N SER A 246 -14.03 1.32 -4.02
CA SER A 246 -13.00 0.46 -3.41
C SER A 246 -12.38 1.12 -2.19
N LYS A 247 -11.84 0.29 -1.28
CA LYS A 247 -11.37 0.73 0.03
C LYS A 247 -10.31 1.84 -0.05
N TYR A 248 -9.46 1.78 -1.07
CA TYR A 248 -8.36 2.74 -1.23
C TYR A 248 -8.44 3.58 -2.50
N GLY A 249 -9.48 3.39 -3.33
CA GLY A 249 -9.62 4.06 -4.62
C GLY A 249 -9.08 3.25 -5.79
N TRP A 250 -8.63 3.93 -6.83
CA TRP A 250 -8.28 3.30 -8.10
C TRP A 250 -6.90 3.68 -8.63
N LEU A 251 -6.36 2.76 -9.41
CA LEU A 251 -5.07 2.89 -10.09
C LEU A 251 -5.29 2.97 -11.59
N LEU A 252 -4.58 3.88 -12.25
CA LEU A 252 -4.54 3.96 -13.71
C LEU A 252 -3.37 3.13 -14.26
N ALA A 253 -3.65 2.23 -15.19
CA ALA A 253 -2.69 1.47 -15.97
C ALA A 253 -2.86 1.77 -17.47
N GLY A 254 -2.19 0.99 -18.32
CA GLY A 254 -2.35 1.08 -19.78
C GLY A 254 -1.52 2.18 -20.42
N GLY A 255 -0.30 1.85 -20.86
CA GLY A 255 0.56 2.76 -21.61
C GLY A 255 1.20 3.89 -20.79
N ILE A 256 1.10 3.83 -19.46
CA ILE A 256 1.76 4.75 -18.53
C ILE A 256 3.29 4.61 -18.63
N ASN A 257 3.99 5.74 -18.64
CA ASN A 257 5.45 5.87 -18.77
C ASN A 257 5.95 7.19 -18.15
N PRO A 258 7.28 7.40 -18.02
CA PRO A 258 7.82 8.64 -17.45
C PRO A 258 7.39 9.91 -18.16
N GLU A 259 7.13 9.82 -19.47
CA GLU A 259 6.82 10.98 -20.31
C GLU A 259 5.37 11.44 -20.16
N ASN A 260 4.45 10.58 -19.70
CA ASN A 260 3.01 10.86 -19.71
C ASN A 260 2.32 10.76 -18.34
N VAL A 261 3.00 10.22 -17.31
CA VAL A 261 2.37 9.96 -16.00
C VAL A 261 1.85 11.23 -15.31
N SER A 262 2.55 12.36 -15.42
CA SER A 262 2.13 13.62 -14.79
C SER A 262 0.84 14.17 -15.41
N GLU A 263 0.66 14.02 -16.74
CA GLU A 263 -0.58 14.38 -17.44
C GLU A 263 -1.73 13.43 -17.04
N ALA A 264 -1.43 12.14 -16.91
CA ALA A 264 -2.41 11.14 -16.49
C ALA A 264 -2.97 11.45 -15.09
N LEU A 265 -2.06 11.76 -14.16
CA LEU A 265 -2.39 12.13 -12.78
C LEU A 265 -3.20 13.43 -12.73
N SER A 266 -2.83 14.45 -13.51
CA SER A 266 -3.53 15.75 -13.51
C SER A 266 -4.93 15.66 -14.12
N THR A 267 -5.09 14.86 -15.18
CA THR A 267 -6.33 14.75 -15.96
C THR A 267 -7.36 13.88 -15.25
N LEU A 268 -6.95 12.71 -14.78
CA LEU A 268 -7.86 11.69 -14.25
C LEU A 268 -7.91 11.66 -12.72
N LYS A 269 -6.89 12.21 -12.03
CA LYS A 269 -6.78 12.23 -10.57
C LYS A 269 -7.02 10.86 -9.91
N PRO A 270 -6.39 9.77 -10.39
CA PRO A 270 -6.45 8.50 -9.67
C PRO A 270 -5.68 8.59 -8.35
N GLU A 271 -6.01 7.74 -7.38
CA GLU A 271 -5.24 7.61 -6.15
C GLU A 271 -3.85 6.98 -6.39
N GLY A 272 -3.62 6.39 -7.57
CA GLY A 272 -2.30 5.93 -7.98
C GLY A 272 -2.21 5.48 -9.43
N VAL A 273 -1.03 4.97 -9.79
CA VAL A 273 -0.68 4.52 -11.15
C VAL A 273 -0.01 3.15 -11.12
N ASP A 274 -0.26 2.35 -12.15
CA ASP A 274 0.41 1.08 -12.41
C ASP A 274 1.23 1.17 -13.70
N VAL A 275 2.53 0.98 -13.57
CA VAL A 275 3.47 1.03 -14.70
C VAL A 275 4.12 -0.32 -14.92
N SER A 276 4.21 -0.73 -16.18
CA SER A 276 4.76 -2.03 -16.55
C SER A 276 5.78 -1.92 -17.68
N SER A 277 5.37 -1.94 -18.95
CA SER A 277 6.28 -1.86 -20.10
C SER A 277 6.95 -0.48 -20.23
N GLY A 278 6.30 0.58 -19.75
CA GLY A 278 6.83 1.95 -19.78
C GLY A 278 8.13 2.15 -18.99
N ILE A 279 8.54 1.20 -18.16
CA ILE A 279 9.83 1.23 -17.41
C ILE A 279 10.73 0.03 -17.74
N CYS A 280 10.44 -0.72 -18.80
CA CYS A 280 11.30 -1.82 -19.22
C CYS A 280 12.50 -1.31 -20.05
N ALA A 281 13.57 -2.10 -20.04
CA ALA A 281 14.67 -2.00 -21.01
C ALA A 281 14.21 -2.38 -22.43
N SER A 282 15.12 -2.31 -23.40
CA SER A 282 14.84 -2.60 -24.82
C SER A 282 14.33 -4.02 -25.09
N ASP A 283 14.60 -5.00 -24.21
CA ASP A 283 14.03 -6.36 -24.29
C ASP A 283 12.53 -6.41 -23.90
N GLY A 284 12.01 -5.35 -23.28
CA GLY A 284 10.63 -5.27 -22.83
C GLY A 284 10.29 -6.23 -21.68
N ILE A 285 11.29 -6.81 -21.01
CA ILE A 285 11.16 -7.77 -19.91
C ILE A 285 11.80 -7.21 -18.64
N ARG A 286 13.11 -6.93 -18.67
CA ARG A 286 13.85 -6.40 -17.52
C ARG A 286 13.47 -4.95 -17.27
N LYS A 287 13.48 -4.52 -16.02
CA LYS A 287 13.30 -3.10 -15.68
C LYS A 287 14.58 -2.32 -15.92
N ASP A 288 14.42 -1.09 -16.37
CA ASP A 288 15.51 -0.15 -16.59
C ASP A 288 15.58 0.86 -15.44
N GLN A 289 16.74 0.96 -14.79
CA GLN A 289 16.96 1.83 -13.64
C GLN A 289 16.69 3.30 -13.96
N LEU A 290 17.15 3.78 -15.12
CA LEU A 290 16.99 5.18 -15.50
C LEU A 290 15.52 5.49 -15.77
N ARG A 291 14.79 4.58 -16.42
CA ARG A 291 13.34 4.73 -16.63
C ARG A 291 12.56 4.70 -15.32
N ILE A 292 12.92 3.83 -14.37
CA ILE A 292 12.32 3.81 -13.03
C ILE A 292 12.53 5.14 -12.31
N VAL A 293 13.76 5.67 -12.31
CA VAL A 293 14.07 6.95 -11.67
C VAL A 293 13.30 8.10 -12.35
N SER A 294 13.30 8.15 -13.68
CA SER A 294 12.52 9.15 -14.43
C SER A 294 11.02 9.06 -14.12
N PHE A 295 10.48 7.85 -14.01
CA PHE A 295 9.08 7.62 -13.66
C PHE A 295 8.75 8.18 -12.28
N MET A 296 9.55 7.81 -11.26
CA MET A 296 9.33 8.27 -9.90
C MET A 296 9.53 9.78 -9.75
N ASN A 297 10.48 10.37 -10.47
CA ASN A 297 10.64 11.82 -10.49
C ASN A 297 9.41 12.52 -11.08
N ALA A 298 8.86 12.00 -12.19
CA ALA A 298 7.65 12.55 -12.80
C ALA A 298 6.43 12.46 -11.88
N VAL A 299 6.27 11.33 -11.17
CA VAL A 299 5.21 11.15 -10.14
C VAL A 299 5.42 12.11 -8.96
N ASN A 300 6.62 12.18 -8.40
CA ASN A 300 6.90 13.00 -7.20
C ASN A 300 6.85 14.51 -7.49
N SER A 301 7.10 14.92 -8.73
CA SER A 301 6.96 16.30 -9.18
C SER A 301 5.51 16.73 -9.38
N PHE A 302 4.57 15.77 -9.40
CA PHE A 302 3.16 16.08 -9.46
C PHE A 302 2.69 16.66 -8.14
N GLU A 303 2.27 17.92 -8.19
CA GLU A 303 1.65 18.61 -7.07
C GLU A 303 0.13 18.52 -7.19
N CYS A 304 -0.51 17.79 -6.26
CA CYS A 304 -1.96 17.80 -6.07
C CYS A 304 -2.48 19.19 -5.65
#